data_AF-A0A660RFJ0-F1
#
_entry.id   AF-A0A660RFJ0-F1
#
_cell.length_a   1.000
_cell.length_b   1.000
_cell.length_c   1.000
_cell.angle_alpha   90.00
_cell.angle_beta   90.00
_cell.angle_gamma   90.00
#
_symmetry.space_group_name_H-M   'P 1'
#
loop_
_entity.id
_entity.type
_entity.pdbx_description
1 polymer ?
#
loop_
_entity_poly.entity_id
_entity_poly.type
_entity_poly.pdbx_seq_one_letter_code
_entity_poly.pdbx_strand_id
1 'polypeptide(L)'
;MKTRENIRVKEEIMVDKEEIQIAHRFQHRFLTKYFPDIDDFHFDIMYIPSYELRGVSYNIYPVNSNHAFGYLADASIWGIDANVFTMLLNGIIEDFIQKQSAISIPIDLITYVRENLPIDVFSENILLTMMSFYLDTVENRIAIANTENQYPPIWSNGKTSSFITTKGISINSNLLLKEKNNTEVKLLPGEKILFYTNGVINKGMFGFKELKSVFK
;
A
#
# COMPACT_ATOMS: atom_id res chain seq x y z
N MET A 1 -24.52 13.24 41.38
CA MET A 1 -24.69 12.13 40.42
C MET A 1 -24.06 12.45 39.06
N LYS A 2 -24.50 13.51 38.36
CA LYS A 2 -23.91 13.96 37.06
C LYS A 2 -22.38 14.15 37.04
N THR A 3 -21.76 14.59 38.14
CA THR A 3 -20.31 14.81 38.19
C THR A 3 -19.48 13.51 38.18
N ARG A 4 -19.95 12.44 38.84
CA ARG A 4 -19.24 11.15 38.86
C ARG A 4 -19.37 10.42 37.52
N GLU A 5 -20.53 10.53 36.89
CA GLU A 5 -20.78 9.99 35.55
C GLU A 5 -19.92 10.71 34.49
N ASN A 6 -19.81 12.04 34.57
CA ASN A 6 -18.92 12.81 33.69
C ASN A 6 -17.43 12.52 33.91
N ILE A 7 -17.00 12.18 35.13
CA ILE A 7 -15.62 11.76 35.40
C ILE A 7 -15.36 10.39 34.79
N ARG A 8 -16.26 9.43 35.01
CA ARG A 8 -16.14 8.08 34.46
C ARG A 8 -16.10 8.07 32.93
N VAL A 9 -17.00 8.82 32.27
CA VAL A 9 -17.00 8.94 30.80
C VAL A 9 -15.70 9.55 30.28
N LYS A 10 -15.12 10.52 31.01
CA LYS A 10 -13.82 11.10 30.64
C LYS A 10 -12.68 10.09 30.82
N GLU A 11 -12.71 9.29 31.87
CA GLU A 11 -11.73 8.23 32.11
C GLU A 11 -11.79 7.16 31.01
N GLU A 12 -12.99 6.69 30.64
CA GLU A 12 -13.18 5.72 29.54
C GLU A 12 -12.66 6.28 28.21
N ILE A 13 -12.99 7.53 27.87
CA ILE A 13 -12.45 8.19 26.65
C ILE A 13 -10.93 8.33 26.69
N MET A 14 -10.33 8.56 27.85
CA MET A 14 -8.87 8.66 27.98
C MET A 14 -8.20 7.31 27.77
N VAL A 15 -8.74 6.24 28.34
CA VAL A 15 -8.24 4.87 28.13
C VAL A 15 -8.33 4.50 26.65
N ASP A 16 -9.47 4.72 26.00
CA ASP A 16 -9.64 4.46 24.56
C ASP A 16 -8.59 5.20 23.72
N LYS A 17 -8.31 6.47 24.04
CA LYS A 17 -7.28 7.24 23.33
C LYS A 17 -5.88 6.67 23.54
N GLU A 18 -5.54 6.26 24.75
CA GLU A 18 -4.22 5.66 25.01
C GLU A 18 -4.04 4.35 24.24
N GLU A 19 -5.09 3.50 24.21
CA GLU A 19 -5.09 2.24 23.46
C GLU A 19 -4.96 2.47 21.95
N ILE A 20 -5.71 3.44 21.39
CA ILE A 20 -5.60 3.80 19.97
C ILE A 20 -4.19 4.32 19.66
N GLN A 21 -3.59 5.14 20.52
CA GLN A 21 -2.23 5.61 20.32
C GLN A 21 -1.19 4.50 20.39
N ILE A 22 -1.38 3.50 21.26
CA ILE A 22 -0.53 2.31 21.32
C ILE A 22 -0.65 1.53 20.00
N ALA A 23 -1.87 1.26 19.55
CA ALA A 23 -2.14 0.56 18.30
C ALA A 23 -1.55 1.32 17.09
N HIS A 24 -1.70 2.64 17.05
CA HIS A 24 -1.14 3.49 15.98
C HIS A 24 0.38 3.37 15.92
N ARG A 25 1.06 3.45 17.08
CA ARG A 25 2.51 3.25 17.15
C ARG A 25 2.91 1.85 16.70
N PHE A 26 2.10 0.84 16.99
CA PHE A 26 2.36 -0.54 16.59
C PHE A 26 2.22 -0.73 15.08
N GLN A 27 1.13 -0.26 14.47
CA GLN A 27 0.92 -0.27 13.03
C GLN A 27 2.08 0.42 12.29
N HIS A 28 2.52 1.58 12.78
CA HIS A 28 3.64 2.34 12.19
C HIS A 28 4.99 1.63 12.29
N ARG A 29 5.15 0.60 13.12
CA ARG A 29 6.40 -0.18 13.17
C ARG A 29 6.54 -1.14 11.99
N PHE A 30 5.45 -1.50 11.32
CA PHE A 30 5.48 -2.40 10.16
C PHE A 30 5.70 -1.67 8.83
N LEU A 31 5.57 -0.34 8.81
CA LEU A 31 5.79 0.47 7.61
C LEU A 31 7.28 0.73 7.40
N THR A 32 7.72 0.81 6.14
CA THR A 32 9.08 1.27 5.85
C THR A 32 9.29 2.67 6.40
N LYS A 33 10.28 2.82 7.28
CA LYS A 33 10.74 4.12 7.80
C LYS A 33 12.05 4.57 7.16
N TYR A 34 12.86 3.60 6.76
CA TYR A 34 14.14 3.81 6.11
C TYR A 34 14.12 3.00 4.84
N PHE A 35 14.26 3.68 3.71
CA PHE A 35 14.28 3.01 2.42
C PHE A 35 15.57 2.25 2.23
N PRO A 36 15.52 1.10 1.51
CA PRO A 36 16.73 0.43 1.13
C PRO A 36 17.57 1.35 0.24
N ASP A 37 18.89 1.30 0.43
CA ASP A 37 19.84 1.92 -0.49
C ASP A 37 19.96 1.00 -1.72
N ILE A 38 19.50 1.50 -2.86
CA ILE A 38 19.40 0.76 -4.12
C ILE A 38 20.08 1.62 -5.18
N ASP A 39 21.04 1.03 -5.89
CA ASP A 39 21.87 1.75 -6.85
C ASP A 39 21.02 2.58 -7.82
N ASP A 40 21.38 3.85 -8.02
CA ASP A 40 20.76 4.80 -8.96
C ASP A 40 19.26 5.10 -8.75
N PHE A 41 18.63 4.62 -7.68
CA PHE A 41 17.22 4.86 -7.38
C PHE A 41 16.98 5.41 -5.98
N HIS A 42 16.02 6.34 -5.89
CA HIS A 42 15.60 6.94 -4.63
C HIS A 42 14.11 6.70 -4.38
N PHE A 43 13.78 6.37 -3.14
CA PHE A 43 12.41 6.18 -2.69
C PHE A 43 12.04 7.28 -1.69
N ASP A 44 10.79 7.75 -1.79
CA ASP A 44 10.22 8.73 -0.88
C ASP A 44 8.76 8.35 -0.57
N ILE A 45 8.24 8.79 0.58
CA ILE A 45 6.87 8.52 1.04
C ILE A 45 6.26 9.76 1.68
N MET A 46 5.02 10.02 1.30
CA MET A 46 4.12 10.94 2.01
C MET A 46 2.93 10.14 2.55
N TYR A 47 2.93 9.87 3.87
CA TYR A 47 1.84 9.19 4.55
C TYR A 47 1.13 10.12 5.53
N ILE A 48 -0.10 10.52 5.19
CA ILE A 48 -0.95 11.38 6.02
C ILE A 48 -2.25 10.65 6.29
N PRO A 49 -2.37 9.94 7.43
CA PRO A 49 -3.58 9.21 7.75
C PRO A 49 -4.69 10.17 8.20
N SER A 50 -5.92 9.90 7.77
CA SER A 50 -7.07 10.72 8.17
C SER A 50 -7.72 10.30 9.48
N TYR A 51 -7.31 9.15 10.01
CA TYR A 51 -7.71 8.56 11.28
C TYR A 51 -6.46 7.97 11.92
N GLU A 52 -6.40 7.89 13.24
CA GLU A 52 -5.24 7.31 13.94
C GLU A 52 -5.01 5.83 13.57
N LEU A 53 -6.02 5.11 13.09
CA LEU A 53 -5.87 3.76 12.57
C LEU A 53 -6.58 3.63 11.22
N ARG A 54 -5.83 3.23 10.19
CA ARG A 54 -6.31 3.13 8.81
C ARG A 54 -5.86 1.81 8.20
N GLY A 55 -6.65 1.23 7.30
CA GLY A 55 -6.33 -0.01 6.58
C GLY A 55 -5.22 0.11 5.52
N VAL A 56 -4.31 1.08 5.65
CA VAL A 56 -3.22 1.30 4.69
C VAL A 56 -1.96 0.62 5.20
N SER A 57 -1.28 -0.10 4.32
CA SER A 57 0.05 -0.67 4.58
C SER A 57 0.95 -0.49 3.35
N TYR A 58 2.23 -0.26 3.55
CA TYR A 58 3.22 -0.22 2.49
C TYR A 58 4.56 -0.70 3.01
N ASN A 59 5.34 -1.33 2.15
CA ASN A 59 6.72 -1.66 2.47
C ASN A 59 7.58 -1.74 1.20
N ILE A 60 8.90 -1.53 1.35
CA ILE A 60 9.92 -1.73 0.33
C ILE A 60 11.02 -2.60 0.92
N TYR A 61 11.24 -3.75 0.29
CA TYR A 61 12.19 -4.76 0.68
C TYR A 61 13.37 -4.75 -0.30
N PRO A 62 14.62 -4.66 0.18
CA PRO A 62 15.78 -4.94 -0.67
C PRO A 62 15.81 -6.43 -1.01
N VAL A 63 15.87 -6.76 -2.30
CA VAL A 63 16.13 -8.13 -2.77
C VAL A 63 17.64 -8.36 -2.83
N ASN A 64 18.39 -7.35 -3.29
CA ASN A 64 19.85 -7.22 -3.19
C ASN A 64 20.23 -5.75 -3.48
N SER A 65 21.50 -5.44 -3.72
CA SER A 65 21.99 -4.07 -4.03
C SER A 65 21.33 -3.43 -5.26
N ASN A 66 20.87 -4.24 -6.21
CA ASN A 66 20.40 -3.79 -7.52
C ASN A 66 18.91 -4.02 -7.73
N HIS A 67 18.22 -4.57 -6.73
CA HIS A 67 16.84 -5.00 -6.88
C HIS A 67 16.04 -4.72 -5.61
N ALA A 68 14.84 -4.19 -5.80
CA ALA A 68 13.90 -3.93 -4.70
C ALA A 68 12.53 -4.46 -5.06
N PHE A 69 11.80 -4.91 -4.04
CA PHE A 69 10.41 -5.31 -4.17
C PHE A 69 9.58 -4.49 -3.20
N GLY A 70 8.44 -3.96 -3.62
CA GLY A 70 7.61 -3.17 -2.74
C GLY A 70 6.14 -3.31 -3.02
N TYR A 71 5.33 -2.80 -2.10
CA TYR A 71 3.88 -2.79 -2.24
C TYR A 71 3.25 -1.58 -1.54
N LEU A 72 2.04 -1.27 -1.97
CA LEU A 72 1.10 -0.35 -1.34
C LEU A 72 -0.27 -1.03 -1.30
N ALA A 73 -0.87 -1.09 -0.12
CA ALA A 73 -2.19 -1.65 0.14
C ALA A 73 -3.07 -0.61 0.82
N ASP A 74 -4.33 -0.49 0.41
CA ASP A 74 -5.35 0.37 1.03
C ASP A 74 -6.67 -0.40 1.10
N ALA A 75 -7.04 -0.75 2.33
CA ALA A 75 -8.33 -1.34 2.65
C ALA A 75 -9.30 -0.27 3.16
N SER A 76 -10.57 -0.39 2.76
CA SER A 76 -11.67 0.47 3.22
C SER A 76 -12.11 0.17 4.66
N ILE A 77 -11.17 0.21 5.59
CA ILE A 77 -11.33 -0.08 7.02
C ILE A 77 -10.58 0.97 7.87
N TRP A 78 -11.09 1.27 9.06
CA TRP A 78 -10.51 2.23 10.01
C TRP A 78 -10.71 1.79 11.46
N GLY A 79 -10.05 2.46 12.40
CA GLY A 79 -10.18 2.16 13.83
C GLY A 79 -9.44 0.88 14.22
N ILE A 80 -9.86 0.26 15.33
CA ILE A 80 -9.18 -0.93 15.88
C ILE A 80 -9.15 -2.09 14.88
N ASP A 81 -10.24 -2.31 14.13
CA ASP A 81 -10.30 -3.38 13.13
C ASP A 81 -9.24 -3.19 12.03
N ALA A 82 -8.92 -1.94 11.67
CA ALA A 82 -7.84 -1.66 10.73
C ALA A 82 -6.46 -2.05 11.25
N ASN A 83 -6.23 -1.93 12.56
CA ASN A 83 -4.97 -2.38 13.16
C ASN A 83 -4.85 -3.92 13.07
N VAL A 84 -5.91 -4.64 13.45
CA VAL A 84 -5.93 -6.11 13.35
C VAL A 84 -5.78 -6.57 11.90
N PHE A 85 -6.50 -5.93 10.98
CA PHE A 85 -6.44 -6.19 9.54
C PHE A 85 -5.02 -6.00 9.00
N THR A 86 -4.40 -4.85 9.26
CA THR A 86 -3.05 -4.56 8.75
C THR A 86 -2.00 -5.46 9.39
N MET A 87 -2.14 -5.87 10.66
CA MET A 87 -1.27 -6.87 11.26
C MET A 87 -1.36 -8.22 10.56
N LEU A 88 -2.58 -8.70 10.27
CA LEU A 88 -2.77 -9.96 9.55
C LEU A 88 -2.23 -9.89 8.12
N LEU A 89 -2.54 -8.81 7.40
CA LEU A 89 -2.03 -8.55 6.07
C LEU A 89 -0.51 -8.55 6.07
N ASN A 90 0.13 -7.81 6.97
CA ASN A 90 1.59 -7.75 7.07
C ASN A 90 2.17 -9.14 7.38
N GLY A 91 1.56 -9.93 8.26
CA GLY A 91 1.99 -11.30 8.52
C GLY A 91 1.96 -12.20 7.28
N ILE A 92 0.89 -12.12 6.48
CA ILE A 92 0.77 -12.86 5.21
C ILE A 92 1.81 -12.40 4.18
N ILE A 93 2.05 -11.09 4.09
CA ILE A 93 3.05 -10.55 3.17
C ILE A 93 4.45 -10.99 3.62
N GLU A 94 4.79 -10.87 4.90
CA GLU A 94 6.10 -11.32 5.42
C GLU A 94 6.32 -12.82 5.16
N ASP A 95 5.29 -13.65 5.32
CA ASP A 95 5.35 -15.08 4.99
C ASP A 95 5.60 -15.32 3.49
N PHE A 96 4.96 -14.56 2.60
CA PHE A 96 5.27 -14.59 1.16
C PHE A 96 6.73 -14.19 0.88
N ILE A 97 7.19 -13.09 1.47
CA ILE A 97 8.55 -12.57 1.26
C ILE A 97 9.58 -13.61 1.74
N GLN A 98 9.37 -14.25 2.89
CA GLN A 98 10.32 -15.22 3.46
C GLN A 98 10.35 -16.57 2.72
N LYS A 99 9.23 -17.01 2.16
CA LYS A 99 9.16 -18.29 1.42
C LYS A 99 9.84 -18.24 0.06
N GLN A 100 9.98 -17.06 -0.51
CA GLN A 100 10.44 -16.91 -1.88
C GLN A 100 11.96 -16.76 -1.92
N SER A 101 12.65 -17.70 -2.58
CA SER A 101 14.11 -17.65 -2.73
C SER A 101 14.60 -16.49 -3.61
N ALA A 102 13.75 -16.01 -4.53
CA ALA A 102 13.98 -14.81 -5.33
C ALA A 102 12.63 -14.20 -5.71
N ILE A 103 12.32 -13.02 -5.15
CA ILE A 103 11.08 -12.30 -5.43
C ILE A 103 11.31 -11.39 -6.62
N SER A 104 10.59 -11.62 -7.72
CA SER A 104 10.72 -10.81 -8.95
C SER A 104 9.40 -10.58 -9.69
N ILE A 105 8.31 -11.21 -9.25
CA ILE A 105 7.03 -11.21 -9.95
C ILE A 105 5.98 -10.51 -9.07
N PRO A 106 5.69 -9.21 -9.30
CA PRO A 106 4.76 -8.43 -8.49
C PRO A 106 3.39 -9.08 -8.30
N ILE A 107 2.82 -9.64 -9.36
CA ILE A 107 1.48 -10.22 -9.29
C ILE A 107 1.36 -11.45 -8.39
N ASP A 108 2.48 -12.12 -8.09
CA ASP A 108 2.46 -13.26 -7.17
C ASP A 108 2.14 -12.83 -5.74
N LEU A 109 2.58 -11.65 -5.29
CA LEU A 109 2.20 -11.12 -3.98
C LEU A 109 0.68 -10.89 -3.89
N ILE A 110 0.11 -10.25 -4.91
CA ILE A 110 -1.33 -9.95 -4.94
C ILE A 110 -2.13 -11.26 -4.96
N THR A 111 -1.68 -12.25 -5.75
CA THR A 111 -2.28 -13.58 -5.80
C THR A 111 -2.21 -14.26 -4.44
N TYR A 112 -1.04 -14.21 -3.78
CA TYR A 112 -0.83 -14.82 -2.48
C TYR A 112 -1.73 -14.21 -1.41
N VAL A 113 -1.82 -12.88 -1.36
CA VAL A 113 -2.71 -12.18 -0.42
C VAL A 113 -4.16 -12.57 -0.69
N ARG A 114 -4.58 -12.60 -1.95
CA ARG A 114 -5.94 -13.01 -2.33
C ARG A 114 -6.29 -14.43 -1.87
N GLU A 115 -5.34 -15.36 -1.95
CA GLU A 115 -5.55 -16.76 -1.58
C GLU A 115 -5.50 -17.00 -0.06
N ASN A 116 -4.78 -16.16 0.69
CA ASN A 116 -4.46 -16.42 2.10
C ASN A 116 -5.07 -15.40 3.07
N LEU A 117 -5.56 -14.24 2.61
CA LEU A 117 -6.19 -13.24 3.46
C LEU A 117 -7.69 -13.53 3.63
N PRO A 118 -8.16 -13.90 4.83
CA PRO A 118 -9.57 -14.11 5.10
C PRO A 118 -10.30 -12.77 5.27
N ILE A 119 -10.40 -11.99 4.20
CA ILE A 119 -10.94 -10.62 4.22
C ILE A 119 -12.37 -10.54 4.77
N ASP A 120 -13.18 -11.58 4.50
CA ASP A 120 -14.58 -11.66 4.92
C ASP A 120 -14.77 -11.77 6.45
N VAL A 121 -13.72 -12.15 7.20
CA VAL A 121 -13.77 -12.20 8.67
C VAL A 121 -13.97 -10.81 9.28
N PHE A 122 -13.55 -9.76 8.58
CA PHE A 122 -13.67 -8.39 9.06
C PHE A 122 -15.02 -7.76 8.65
N SER A 123 -15.43 -7.91 7.39
CA SER A 123 -16.73 -7.51 6.85
C SER A 123 -16.84 -7.90 5.38
N GLU A 124 -18.05 -8.28 4.92
CA GLU A 124 -18.34 -8.58 3.51
C GLU A 124 -18.10 -7.38 2.56
N ASN A 125 -17.97 -6.15 3.08
CA ASN A 125 -17.87 -4.92 2.30
C ASN A 125 -16.46 -4.29 2.28
N ILE A 126 -15.44 -4.93 2.84
CA ILE A 126 -14.08 -4.35 2.83
C ILE A 126 -13.50 -4.50 1.45
N LEU A 127 -13.24 -3.37 0.79
CA LEU A 127 -12.49 -3.31 -0.46
C LEU A 127 -11.01 -3.20 -0.15
N LEU A 128 -10.21 -4.16 -0.62
CA LEU A 128 -8.75 -4.08 -0.56
C LEU A 128 -8.19 -3.78 -1.96
N THR A 129 -7.54 -2.63 -2.07
CA THR A 129 -6.73 -2.29 -3.24
C THR A 129 -5.27 -2.52 -2.93
N MET A 130 -4.53 -3.17 -3.83
CA MET A 130 -3.10 -3.38 -3.70
C MET A 130 -2.38 -3.09 -4.99
N MET A 131 -1.15 -2.65 -4.83
CA MET A 131 -0.17 -2.52 -5.88
C MET A 131 1.13 -3.13 -5.37
N SER A 132 1.84 -3.83 -6.24
CA SER A 132 3.16 -4.34 -5.97
C SER A 132 4.08 -4.01 -7.14
N PHE A 133 5.38 -3.90 -6.86
CA PHE A 133 6.38 -3.65 -7.88
C PHE A 133 7.68 -4.40 -7.60
N TYR A 134 8.42 -4.63 -8.66
CA TYR A 134 9.80 -5.12 -8.64
C TYR A 134 10.64 -4.15 -9.47
N LEU A 135 11.66 -3.57 -8.84
CA LEU A 135 12.62 -2.67 -9.45
C LEU A 135 13.91 -3.46 -9.76
N ASP A 136 14.41 -3.28 -10.98
CA ASP A 136 15.66 -3.82 -11.47
C ASP A 136 16.51 -2.68 -12.04
N THR A 137 17.59 -2.38 -11.32
CA THR A 137 18.50 -1.27 -11.64
C THR A 137 19.51 -1.62 -12.73
N VAL A 138 19.81 -2.92 -12.92
CA VAL A 138 20.70 -3.38 -13.98
C VAL A 138 20.04 -3.13 -15.34
N GLU A 139 18.75 -3.43 -15.42
CA GLU A 139 17.96 -3.34 -16.64
C GLU A 139 17.17 -2.01 -16.73
N ASN A 140 17.30 -1.16 -15.70
CA ASN A 140 16.59 0.11 -15.55
C ASN A 140 15.08 -0.03 -15.83
N ARG A 141 14.45 -1.00 -15.18
CA ARG A 141 13.02 -1.29 -15.35
C ARG A 141 12.31 -1.48 -14.02
N ILE A 142 11.02 -1.18 -14.05
CA ILE A 142 10.09 -1.53 -12.99
C ILE A 142 8.96 -2.39 -13.56
N ALA A 143 8.72 -3.55 -12.95
CA ALA A 143 7.55 -4.36 -13.19
C ALA A 143 6.50 -4.02 -12.13
N ILE A 144 5.25 -3.82 -12.53
CA ILE A 144 4.16 -3.37 -11.65
C ILE A 144 2.94 -4.27 -11.82
N ALA A 145 2.31 -4.65 -10.72
CA ALA A 145 0.98 -5.23 -10.68
C ALA A 145 0.05 -4.38 -9.81
N ASN A 146 -1.23 -4.31 -10.17
CA ASN A 146 -2.25 -3.53 -9.47
C ASN A 146 -3.53 -4.36 -9.40
N THR A 147 -4.32 -4.22 -8.34
CA THR A 147 -5.56 -4.99 -8.19
C THR A 147 -6.70 -4.37 -8.98
N GLU A 148 -6.80 -3.05 -8.97
CA GLU A 148 -7.93 -2.36 -9.59
C GLU A 148 -7.38 -1.08 -10.20
N ASN A 149 -7.36 -1.02 -11.54
CA ASN A 149 -6.88 0.13 -12.34
C ASN A 149 -7.55 1.47 -11.98
N GLN A 150 -8.42 1.51 -10.99
CA GLN A 150 -9.02 2.70 -10.42
C GLN A 150 -7.97 3.69 -9.92
N TYR A 151 -6.84 3.22 -9.40
CA TYR A 151 -5.72 4.07 -8.96
C TYR A 151 -4.43 3.63 -9.66
N PRO A 152 -4.29 3.95 -10.97
CA PRO A 152 -3.14 3.52 -11.75
C PRO A 152 -1.91 4.35 -11.37
N PRO A 153 -0.70 3.76 -11.32
CA PRO A 153 0.54 4.50 -11.11
C PRO A 153 0.68 5.63 -12.12
N ILE A 154 1.40 6.69 -11.75
CA ILE A 154 1.76 7.78 -12.67
C ILE A 154 3.25 7.67 -12.98
N TRP A 155 3.60 7.60 -14.25
CA TRP A 155 4.97 7.82 -14.72
C TRP A 155 5.14 9.29 -15.10
N SER A 156 6.32 9.85 -14.85
CA SER A 156 6.70 11.18 -15.32
C SER A 156 8.17 11.27 -15.71
N ASN A 157 8.46 12.11 -16.71
CA ASN A 157 9.82 12.36 -17.21
C ASN A 157 10.36 13.78 -16.93
N GLY A 158 9.82 14.49 -15.94
CA GLY A 158 10.17 15.89 -15.67
C GLY A 158 9.36 16.91 -16.49
N LYS A 159 8.72 16.48 -17.59
CA LYS A 159 8.01 17.38 -18.52
C LYS A 159 6.54 17.00 -18.67
N THR A 160 6.29 15.71 -18.81
CA THR A 160 4.98 15.11 -19.04
C THR A 160 4.81 13.88 -18.17
N SER A 161 3.57 13.65 -17.78
CA SER A 161 3.17 12.47 -17.02
C SER A 161 2.12 11.66 -17.77
N SER A 162 1.97 10.38 -17.41
CA SER A 162 0.95 9.47 -17.94
C SER A 162 0.59 8.41 -16.90
N PHE A 163 -0.62 7.86 -17.02
CA PHE A 163 -1.01 6.72 -16.20
C PHE A 163 -0.40 5.45 -16.78
N ILE A 164 0.13 4.59 -15.91
CA ILE A 164 0.59 3.26 -16.26
C ILE A 164 -0.62 2.32 -16.20
N THR A 165 -1.04 1.84 -17.36
CA THR A 165 -2.14 0.87 -17.45
C THR A 165 -1.64 -0.51 -17.03
N THR A 166 -2.25 -1.06 -16.01
CA THR A 166 -2.05 -2.46 -15.56
C THR A 166 -3.21 -3.33 -16.01
N LYS A 167 -3.05 -4.66 -16.01
CA LYS A 167 -4.20 -5.58 -16.11
C LYS A 167 -4.59 -5.96 -14.68
N GLY A 168 -5.57 -5.24 -14.14
CA GLY A 168 -5.97 -5.34 -12.73
C GLY A 168 -6.54 -6.71 -12.34
N ILE A 169 -6.31 -7.12 -11.09
CA ILE A 169 -6.93 -8.28 -10.44
C ILE A 169 -7.68 -7.85 -9.17
N SER A 170 -9.01 -7.94 -9.16
CA SER A 170 -9.75 -7.64 -7.93
C SER A 170 -9.46 -8.73 -6.88
N ILE A 171 -8.94 -8.34 -5.72
CA ILE A 171 -8.69 -9.26 -4.58
C ILE A 171 -10.01 -9.82 -4.07
N ASN A 172 -11.03 -8.98 -4.03
CA ASN A 172 -12.37 -9.29 -3.54
C ASN A 172 -13.19 -10.21 -4.47
N SER A 173 -12.68 -10.51 -5.66
CA SER A 173 -13.40 -11.36 -6.62
C SER A 173 -13.15 -12.84 -6.33
N ASN A 174 -14.14 -13.69 -6.55
CA ASN A 174 -14.00 -15.15 -6.58
C ASN A 174 -13.60 -15.69 -7.97
N LEU A 175 -13.37 -14.81 -8.96
CA LEU A 175 -13.07 -15.22 -10.34
C LEU A 175 -11.62 -15.71 -10.49
N LEU A 176 -11.44 -16.91 -11.02
CA LEU A 176 -10.10 -17.45 -11.30
C LEU A 176 -9.26 -16.47 -12.14
N LEU A 177 -7.99 -16.34 -11.77
CA LEU A 177 -7.02 -15.56 -12.52
C LEU A 177 -6.75 -16.24 -13.85
N LYS A 178 -7.28 -15.65 -14.94
CA LYS A 178 -7.01 -16.16 -16.28
C LYS A 178 -5.61 -15.81 -16.77
N GLU A 179 -5.05 -14.68 -16.32
CA GLU A 179 -3.69 -14.25 -16.69
C GLU A 179 -3.01 -13.55 -15.51
N LYS A 180 -1.82 -14.03 -15.13
CA LYS A 180 -0.90 -13.30 -14.26
C LYS A 180 -0.07 -12.37 -15.14
N ASN A 181 -0.30 -11.05 -15.04
CA ASN A 181 0.42 -10.07 -15.85
C ASN A 181 1.02 -8.97 -14.97
N ASN A 182 2.22 -8.55 -15.33
CA ASN A 182 2.84 -7.33 -14.83
C ASN A 182 2.95 -6.34 -15.99
N THR A 183 2.84 -5.05 -15.70
CA THR A 183 3.21 -4.00 -16.65
C THR A 183 4.65 -3.60 -16.39
N GLU A 184 5.49 -3.70 -17.42
CA GLU A 184 6.87 -3.27 -17.37
C GLU A 184 7.04 -1.86 -17.92
N VAL A 185 7.84 -1.05 -17.22
CA VAL A 185 8.19 0.30 -17.61
C VAL A 185 9.71 0.44 -17.51
N LYS A 186 10.36 0.86 -18.61
CA LYS A 186 11.76 1.28 -18.57
C LYS A 186 11.84 2.70 -17.99
N LEU A 187 12.84 2.93 -17.15
CA LEU A 187 13.06 4.20 -16.48
C LEU A 187 14.38 4.79 -16.97
N LEU A 188 14.32 6.05 -17.39
CA LEU A 188 15.52 6.82 -17.73
C LEU A 188 15.93 7.70 -16.55
N PRO A 189 17.20 8.15 -16.49
CA PRO A 189 17.65 9.06 -15.45
C PRO A 189 16.75 10.30 -15.34
N GLY A 190 16.27 10.57 -14.13
CA GLY A 190 15.38 11.70 -13.82
C GLY A 190 13.88 11.40 -13.99
N GLU A 191 13.50 10.23 -14.50
CA GLU A 191 12.11 9.79 -14.54
C GLU A 191 11.64 9.26 -13.18
N LYS A 192 10.34 9.36 -12.93
CA LYS A 192 9.73 9.06 -11.62
C LYS A 192 8.45 8.27 -11.79
N ILE A 193 8.18 7.40 -10.82
CA ILE A 193 6.90 6.72 -10.66
C ILE A 193 6.24 7.17 -9.36
N LEU A 194 4.94 7.48 -9.41
CA LEU A 194 4.12 7.74 -8.23
C LEU A 194 3.10 6.62 -8.02
N PHE A 195 3.14 6.05 -6.82
CA PHE A 195 2.11 5.19 -6.28
C PHE A 195 1.28 5.98 -5.27
N TYR A 196 -0.04 5.82 -5.30
CA TYR A 196 -0.95 6.59 -4.45
C TYR A 196 -2.22 5.81 -4.16
N THR A 197 -2.88 6.19 -3.07
CA THR A 197 -4.17 5.63 -2.66
C THR A 197 -5.32 6.53 -3.06
N ASN A 198 -6.54 6.04 -2.87
CA ASN A 198 -7.75 6.83 -3.09
C ASN A 198 -7.80 8.10 -2.23
N GLY A 199 -7.03 8.18 -1.14
CA GLY A 199 -6.97 9.32 -0.25
C GLY A 199 -6.49 10.59 -0.94
N VAL A 200 -5.58 10.47 -1.91
CA VAL A 200 -5.07 11.60 -2.69
C VAL A 200 -6.15 12.18 -3.62
N ILE A 201 -7.02 11.32 -4.15
CA ILE A 201 -8.06 11.70 -5.11
C ILE A 201 -9.37 12.12 -4.42
N ASN A 202 -9.91 11.26 -3.56
CA ASN A 202 -11.27 11.38 -3.02
C ASN A 202 -11.40 12.41 -1.89
N LYS A 203 -10.30 12.79 -1.21
CA LYS A 203 -10.35 13.78 -0.13
C LYS A 203 -10.14 15.23 -0.57
N GLY A 204 -10.26 15.50 -1.88
CA GLY A 204 -10.26 16.87 -2.42
C GLY A 204 -8.90 17.54 -2.49
N MET A 205 -7.80 16.79 -2.40
CA MET A 205 -6.45 17.33 -2.62
C MET A 205 -6.18 17.53 -4.12
N PHE A 206 -6.55 16.56 -4.96
CA PHE A 206 -6.39 16.64 -6.41
C PHE A 206 -7.43 15.79 -7.16
N GLY A 207 -7.98 16.28 -8.27
CA GLY A 207 -8.53 15.40 -9.30
C GLY A 207 -7.43 14.63 -10.04
N PHE A 208 -7.74 13.51 -10.71
CA PHE A 208 -6.75 12.76 -11.50
C PHE A 208 -5.93 13.63 -12.47
N LYS A 209 -6.58 14.61 -13.11
CA LYS A 209 -5.92 15.56 -14.02
C LYS A 209 -4.97 16.52 -13.29
N GLU A 210 -5.32 16.92 -12.08
CA GLU A 210 -4.53 17.86 -11.28
C GLU A 210 -3.33 17.14 -10.66
N LEU A 211 -3.52 15.94 -10.10
CA LEU A 211 -2.42 15.12 -9.58
C LEU A 211 -1.37 14.87 -10.67
N LYS A 212 -1.86 14.54 -11.87
CA LYS A 212 -1.04 14.36 -13.05
C LYS A 212 -0.30 15.65 -13.46
N SER A 213 -0.93 16.82 -13.33
CA SER A 213 -0.31 18.08 -13.74
C SER A 213 0.74 18.59 -12.76
N VAL A 214 0.59 18.29 -11.46
CA VAL A 214 1.57 18.65 -10.42
C VAL A 214 2.73 17.65 -10.32
N PHE A 215 2.50 16.38 -10.68
CA PHE A 215 3.56 15.37 -10.76
C PHE A 215 4.22 15.41 -12.14
N LYS A 216 5.14 16.37 -12.32
CA LYS A 216 6.03 16.47 -13.49
C LYS A 216 7.46 16.05 -13.12
#